data_AF-A0A923YTR9-F1
#
_entry.id   AF-A0A923YTR9-F1
#
_cell.length_a   1.000
_cell.length_b   1.000
_cell.length_c   1.000
_cell.angle_alpha   90.00
_cell.angle_beta   90.00
_cell.angle_gamma   90.00
#
_symmetry.space_group_name_H-M   'P 1'
#
loop_
_entity.id
_entity.type
_entity.pdbx_description
1 polymer ?
#
loop_
_entity_poly.entity_id
_entity_poly.type
_entity_poly.pdbx_seq_one_letter_code
_entity_poly.pdbx_strand_id
1 'polypeptide(L)'
;ARFDRLMVMWREALPGQLIEVRYEDLVADQVAETRRMLAHCGLEWSDACLSFHTSAAPVSTPSAAQVRQPIYRDSVARWKRHDAVMEPVRQFFEKAGIAID
;
A
#
# COMPACT_ATOMS: atom_id res chain seq x y z
N ALA A 1 1.85 6.42 14.26
CA ALA A 1 2.13 6.08 15.68
C ALA A 1 1.43 4.82 16.13
N ARG A 2 0.08 4.75 16.14
CA ARG A 2 -0.62 3.49 16.47
C ARG A 2 -0.36 2.39 15.44
N PHE A 3 -0.38 2.74 14.16
CA PHE A 3 -0.01 1.83 13.06
C PHE A 3 1.39 1.24 13.26
N ASP A 4 2.40 2.07 13.48
CA ASP A 4 3.79 1.63 13.67
C ASP A 4 3.94 0.64 14.84
N ARG A 5 3.31 0.93 15.98
CA ARG A 5 3.28 0.00 17.12
C ARG A 5 2.58 -1.30 16.78
N LEU A 6 1.48 -1.24 16.04
CA LEU A 6 0.76 -2.42 15.58
C LEU A 6 1.63 -3.26 14.63
N MET A 7 2.37 -2.62 13.73
CA MET A 7 3.28 -3.30 12.81
C MET A 7 4.48 -3.92 13.52
N VAL A 8 5.04 -3.29 14.55
CA VAL A 8 6.04 -3.91 15.42
C VAL A 8 5.48 -5.19 16.06
N MET A 9 4.29 -5.11 16.65
CA MET A 9 3.64 -6.28 17.26
C MET A 9 3.42 -7.41 16.24
N TRP A 10 2.92 -7.10 15.03
CA TRP A 10 2.71 -8.12 14.01
C TRP A 10 4.01 -8.74 13.52
N ARG A 11 5.09 -7.95 13.37
CA ARG A 11 6.41 -8.48 13.00
C ARG A 11 6.94 -9.47 14.03
N GLU A 12 6.74 -9.18 15.32
CA GLU A 12 7.12 -10.06 16.42
C GLU A 12 6.24 -11.32 16.49
N ALA A 13 4.93 -11.16 16.28
CA ALA A 13 3.97 -12.26 16.39
C ALA A 13 3.99 -13.23 15.19
N LEU A 14 4.35 -12.75 14.00
CA LEU A 14 4.27 -13.49 12.74
C LEU A 14 5.59 -13.44 11.95
N PRO A 15 6.72 -13.89 12.54
CA PRO A 15 8.02 -13.87 11.88
C PRO A 15 7.99 -14.73 10.62
N GLY A 16 8.43 -14.16 9.50
CA GLY A 16 8.43 -14.83 8.19
C GLY A 16 7.05 -15.04 7.55
N GLN A 17 5.96 -14.70 8.24
CA GLN A 17 4.60 -14.83 7.73
C GLN A 17 3.99 -13.47 7.35
N LEU A 18 4.49 -12.37 7.92
CA LEU A 18 4.10 -11.01 7.56
C LEU A 18 4.95 -10.47 6.40
N ILE A 19 4.29 -9.81 5.44
CA ILE A 19 4.93 -8.99 4.42
C ILE A 19 4.37 -7.57 4.47
N GLU A 20 5.27 -6.59 4.37
CA GLU A 20 4.91 -5.18 4.21
C GLU A 20 5.05 -4.79 2.74
N VAL A 21 4.01 -4.17 2.19
CA VAL A 21 3.97 -3.70 0.79
C VAL A 21 3.73 -2.21 0.82
N ARG A 22 4.73 -1.43 0.39
CA ARG A 22 4.60 0.02 0.27
C ARG A 22 3.80 0.33 -0.98
N TYR A 23 2.75 1.14 -0.82
CA TYR A 23 1.83 1.48 -1.91
C TYR A 23 2.57 2.13 -3.09
N GLU A 24 3.50 3.02 -2.79
CA GLU A 24 4.31 3.74 -3.78
C GLU A 24 5.19 2.80 -4.60
N ASP A 25 5.72 1.73 -4.00
CA ASP A 25 6.54 0.74 -4.70
C ASP A 25 5.66 -0.10 -5.65
N LEU A 26 4.49 -0.53 -5.17
CA LEU A 26 3.54 -1.28 -5.99
C LEU A 26 3.03 -0.47 -7.18
N VAL A 27 2.78 0.82 -6.97
CA VAL A 27 2.38 1.74 -8.05
C VAL A 27 3.57 2.03 -8.99
N ALA A 28 4.79 2.03 -8.47
CA ALA A 28 5.97 2.30 -9.26
C ALA A 28 6.37 1.13 -10.17
N ASP A 29 6.26 -0.09 -9.66
CA ASP A 29 6.56 -1.35 -10.35
C ASP A 29 5.61 -2.47 -9.88
N GLN A 30 4.46 -2.56 -10.55
CA GLN A 30 3.46 -3.59 -10.25
C GLN A 30 4.00 -5.00 -10.43
N VAL A 31 4.85 -5.24 -11.43
CA VAL A 31 5.31 -6.58 -11.78
C VAL A 31 6.23 -7.10 -10.68
N ALA A 32 7.20 -6.31 -10.26
CA ALA A 32 8.14 -6.68 -9.22
C ALA A 32 7.42 -6.94 -7.89
N GLU A 33 6.56 -6.01 -7.46
CA GLU A 33 5.87 -6.14 -6.17
C GLU A 33 4.84 -7.27 -6.17
N THR A 34 4.12 -7.49 -7.27
CA THR A 34 3.19 -8.62 -7.39
C THR A 34 3.92 -9.95 -7.32
N ARG A 35 5.07 -10.09 -7.99
CA ARG A 35 5.91 -11.30 -7.89
C ARG A 35 6.39 -11.53 -6.47
N ARG A 36 6.84 -10.47 -5.78
CA ARG A 36 7.26 -10.54 -4.37
C ARG A 36 6.13 -11.02 -3.46
N MET A 37 4.92 -10.48 -3.64
CA MET A 37 3.74 -10.89 -2.89
C MET A 37 3.36 -12.35 -3.15
N LEU A 38 3.32 -12.79 -4.42
CA LEU A 38 2.97 -14.16 -4.77
C LEU A 38 4.01 -15.15 -4.23
N ALA A 39 5.31 -14.84 -4.36
CA ALA A 39 6.39 -15.67 -3.83
C ALA A 39 6.30 -15.82 -2.31
N HIS A 40 6.01 -14.74 -1.57
CA HIS A 40 5.79 -14.79 -0.12
C HIS A 40 4.59 -15.68 0.25
N CYS A 41 3.54 -15.65 -0.56
CA CYS A 41 2.36 -16.50 -0.37
C CYS A 41 2.53 -17.94 -0.90
N GLY A 42 3.65 -18.28 -1.53
CA GLY A 42 3.86 -19.58 -2.19
C GLY A 42 2.92 -19.82 -3.38
N LEU A 43 2.52 -18.76 -4.09
CA LEU A 43 1.63 -18.80 -5.23
C LEU A 43 2.37 -18.60 -6.56
N GLU A 44 1.89 -19.27 -7.61
CA GLU A 44 2.42 -19.14 -8.97
C GLU A 44 2.03 -17.80 -9.63
N TRP A 45 2.86 -17.34 -10.57
CA TRP A 45 2.59 -16.13 -11.35
C TRP A 45 1.40 -16.29 -12.30
N SER A 46 0.63 -15.22 -12.46
CA SER A 46 -0.39 -15.08 -13.52
C SER A 46 -0.42 -13.65 -14.05
N ASP A 47 -0.42 -13.49 -15.36
CA ASP A 47 -0.55 -12.17 -16.00
C ASP A 47 -1.90 -11.50 -15.67
N ALA A 48 -2.90 -12.28 -15.25
CA ALA A 48 -4.18 -11.75 -14.77
C ALA A 48 -4.02 -10.82 -13.56
N CYS A 49 -2.95 -10.96 -12.77
CA CYS A 49 -2.66 -10.06 -11.66
C CYS A 49 -2.37 -8.62 -12.12
N LEU A 50 -1.83 -8.44 -13.33
CA LEU A 50 -1.61 -7.11 -13.92
C LEU A 50 -2.91 -6.47 -14.41
N SER A 51 -3.87 -7.31 -14.80
CA SER A 51 -5.17 -6.92 -15.34
C SER A 51 -6.30 -7.05 -14.32
N PHE A 52 -6.03 -6.89 -13.02
CA PHE A 52 -7.02 -7.09 -11.94
C PHE A 52 -8.35 -6.32 -12.15
N HIS A 53 -8.28 -5.14 -12.77
CA HIS A 53 -9.42 -4.27 -13.03
C HIS A 53 -10.45 -4.86 -14.01
N THR A 54 -10.08 -5.90 -14.78
CA THR A 54 -10.98 -6.58 -15.72
C THR A 54 -11.82 -7.68 -15.07
N SER A 55 -11.54 -8.04 -13.81
CA SER A 55 -12.28 -9.07 -13.07
C SER A 55 -13.78 -8.76 -13.00
N ALA A 56 -14.65 -9.71 -13.33
CA ALA A 56 -16.10 -9.51 -13.27
C ALA A 56 -16.69 -9.55 -11.85
N ALA A 57 -15.87 -9.89 -10.83
CA ALA A 57 -16.35 -10.01 -9.46
C ALA A 57 -16.92 -8.69 -8.92
N PRO A 58 -18.03 -8.70 -8.16
CA PRO A 58 -18.61 -7.48 -7.60
C PRO A 58 -17.68 -6.84 -6.55
N VAL A 59 -17.68 -5.50 -6.50
CA VAL A 59 -16.90 -4.70 -5.53
C VAL A 59 -17.84 -3.70 -4.88
N SER A 60 -18.10 -3.86 -3.58
CA SER A 60 -19.07 -3.06 -2.81
C SER A 60 -18.40 -2.20 -1.74
N THR A 61 -17.30 -1.55 -2.10
CA THR A 61 -16.53 -0.66 -1.21
C THR A 61 -16.50 0.77 -1.77
N PRO A 62 -16.24 1.80 -0.94
CA PRO A 62 -16.09 3.19 -1.42
C PRO A 62 -15.00 3.36 -2.50
N SER A 63 -14.01 2.46 -2.56
CA SER A 63 -12.94 2.45 -3.54
C SER A 63 -13.30 1.72 -4.85
N ALA A 64 -14.55 1.27 -5.04
CA ALA A 64 -14.95 0.44 -6.19
C ALA A 64 -14.57 1.06 -7.53
N ALA A 65 -14.83 2.35 -7.73
CA ALA A 65 -14.46 3.04 -8.97
C ALA A 65 -12.94 3.05 -9.21
N GLN A 66 -12.12 3.10 -8.15
CA GLN A 66 -10.66 3.12 -8.24
C GLN A 66 -10.10 1.73 -8.57
N VAL A 67 -10.65 0.68 -7.96
CA VAL A 67 -10.24 -0.73 -8.22
C VAL A 67 -10.61 -1.18 -9.63
N ARG A 68 -11.58 -0.51 -10.27
CA ARG A 68 -11.98 -0.74 -11.67
C ARG A 68 -11.08 -0.06 -12.70
N GLN A 69 -9.99 0.55 -12.29
CA GLN A 69 -8.99 1.14 -13.17
C GLN A 69 -7.67 0.36 -13.09
N PRO A 70 -6.86 0.36 -14.16
CA PRO A 70 -5.46 -0.07 -14.06
C PRO A 70 -4.71 0.66 -12.94
N ILE A 71 -3.54 0.18 -12.53
CA ILE A 71 -2.69 0.95 -11.61
C ILE A 71 -2.38 2.33 -12.24
N TYR A 72 -2.59 3.37 -11.45
CA TYR A 72 -2.35 4.76 -11.83
C TYR A 72 -1.57 5.50 -10.73
N ARG A 73 -0.86 6.55 -11.13
CA ARG A 73 0.06 7.30 -10.25
C ARG A 73 -0.56 8.54 -9.61
N ASP A 74 -1.74 8.97 -10.05
CA ASP A 74 -2.35 10.27 -9.70
C ASP A 74 -2.64 10.47 -8.20
N SER A 75 -2.72 9.38 -7.43
CA SER A 75 -2.90 9.42 -5.98
C SER A 75 -1.58 9.60 -5.21
N VAL A 76 -0.44 9.25 -5.81
CA VAL A 76 0.88 9.36 -5.16
C VAL A 76 1.15 10.82 -4.83
N ALA A 77 1.56 11.07 -3.59
CA ALA A 77 1.85 12.40 -3.06
C ALA A 77 0.69 13.41 -3.17
N ARG A 78 -0.55 12.99 -3.45
CA ARG A 78 -1.71 13.90 -3.60
C ARG A 78 -1.98 14.70 -2.33
N TRP A 79 -1.62 14.16 -1.17
CA TRP A 79 -1.72 14.83 0.13
C TRP A 79 -0.88 16.12 0.20
N LYS A 80 0.21 16.24 -0.58
CA LYS A 80 1.10 17.42 -0.60
C LYS A 80 0.37 18.70 -1.06
N ARG A 81 -0.79 18.59 -1.71
CA ARG A 81 -1.68 19.74 -2.01
C ARG A 81 -2.21 20.43 -0.74
N HIS A 82 -2.18 19.73 0.38
CA HIS A 82 -2.63 20.21 1.69
C HIS A 82 -1.47 20.35 2.68
N ASP A 83 -0.22 20.32 2.22
CA ASP A 83 0.97 20.30 3.08
C ASP A 83 0.97 21.43 4.11
N ALA A 84 0.62 22.65 3.68
CA ALA A 84 0.58 23.83 4.55
C ALA A 84 -0.38 23.68 5.75
N VAL A 85 -1.52 22.98 5.58
CA VAL A 85 -2.47 22.75 6.70
C VAL A 85 -2.13 21.49 7.50
N MET A 86 -1.23 20.65 6.99
CA MET A 86 -0.78 19.40 7.62
C MET A 86 0.43 19.60 8.53
N GLU A 87 0.99 20.81 8.62
CA GLU A 87 2.16 21.11 9.44
C GLU A 87 2.05 20.60 10.90
N PRO A 88 0.92 20.77 11.63
CA PRO A 88 0.79 20.19 12.97
C PRO A 88 0.86 18.65 12.99
N VAL A 89 0.38 18.01 11.92
CA VAL A 89 0.40 16.56 11.75
C VAL A 89 1.82 16.08 11.43
N ARG A 90 2.54 16.81 10.59
CA ARG A 90 3.97 16.57 10.28
C ARG A 90 4.79 16.56 11.57
N GLN A 91 4.69 17.63 12.35
CA GLN A 91 5.40 17.74 13.63
C GLN A 91 5.03 16.63 14.62
N PHE A 92 3.78 16.18 14.62
CA PHE A 92 3.35 15.06 15.47
C PHE A 92 4.06 13.75 15.09
N PHE A 93 4.13 13.43 13.79
CA PHE A 93 4.81 12.22 13.32
C PHE A 93 6.33 12.28 13.56
N GLU A 94 6.96 13.42 13.30
CA GLU A 94 8.40 13.62 13.55
C GLU A 94 8.74 13.44 15.04
N LYS A 95 7.95 14.04 15.95
CA LYS A 95 8.12 13.85 17.41
C LYS A 95 7.91 12.41 17.85
N ALA A 96 7.09 11.65 17.12
CA ALA A 96 6.87 10.23 17.34
C ALA A 96 7.93 9.34 16.69
N GLY A 97 8.94 9.91 16.02
CA GLY A 97 10.02 9.17 15.35
C GLY A 97 9.58 8.49 14.05
N ILE A 98 8.54 8.98 13.40
CA ILE A 98 7.96 8.39 12.18
C ILE A 98 8.36 9.26 11.00
N ALA A 99 9.00 8.63 10.02
CA ALA A 99 9.41 9.28 8.78
C ALA A 99 8.20 9.76 7.97
N ILE A 100 8.39 10.87 7.26
CA ILE A 100 7.39 11.47 6.37
C ILE A 100 8.02 11.64 5.00
N ASP A 101 7.50 10.92 4.03
CA ASP A 101 8.02 10.77 2.66
C ASP A 101 7.18 11.60 1.64
#